data_AF-A0A920VY17-F1
#
_entry.id   AF-A0A920VY17-F1
#
_cell.length_a   1.000
_cell.length_b   1.000
_cell.length_c   1.000
_cell.angle_alpha   90.00
_cell.angle_beta   90.00
_cell.angle_gamma   90.00
#
_symmetry.space_group_name_H-M   'P 1'
#
loop_
_entity.id
_entity.type
_entity.pdbx_description
1 polymer ?
#
loop_
_entity_poly.entity_id
_entity_poly.type
_entity_poly.pdbx_seq_one_letter_code
_entity_poly.pdbx_strand_id
1 'polypeptide(L)'
;MTPQETVDALDRYIIGQTDAKKAVAVALVIGGDAFQLVEDLKDEILPKNIIMIGATGKGKTEIARRISRLVNAPFLKVEASKFTEVGYVGRDVESMIRDLTDYSVNMVRPRANGT
;
A
#
# COMPACT_ATOMS: atom_id res chain seq x y z
N MET A 1 -5.37 -11.74 -10.70
CA MET A 1 -5.59 -11.96 -9.27
C MET A 1 -6.97 -11.44 -8.93
N THR A 2 -7.87 -12.31 -8.46
CA THR A 2 -9.25 -11.94 -8.14
C THR A 2 -9.37 -11.38 -6.72
N PRO A 3 -10.48 -10.70 -6.38
CA PRO A 3 -10.72 -10.28 -5.00
C PRO A 3 -10.72 -11.45 -4.02
N GLN A 4 -11.28 -12.61 -4.42
CA GLN A 4 -11.33 -13.81 -3.58
C GLN A 4 -9.93 -14.35 -3.29
N GLU A 5 -9.08 -14.50 -4.32
CA GLU A 5 -7.69 -14.93 -4.15
C GLU A 5 -6.90 -14.00 -3.21
N THR A 6 -7.18 -12.70 -3.27
CA THR A 6 -6.56 -11.71 -2.38
C THR A 6 -6.99 -11.91 -0.92
N VAL A 7 -8.28 -12.15 -0.68
CA VAL A 7 -8.80 -12.44 0.67
C VAL A 7 -8.18 -13.73 1.21
N ASP A 8 -8.17 -14.80 0.41
CA ASP A 8 -7.61 -16.10 0.80
C ASP A 8 -6.10 -15.99 1.10
N ALA A 9 -5.37 -15.19 0.32
CA ALA A 9 -3.97 -14.93 0.57
C ALA A 9 -3.74 -14.21 1.91
N LEU A 10 -4.63 -13.29 2.30
CA LEU A 10 -4.58 -12.55 3.57
C LEU A 10 -5.04 -13.38 4.77
N ASP A 11 -5.97 -14.32 4.58
CA ASP A 11 -6.44 -15.24 5.61
C ASP A 11 -5.30 -16.08 6.21
N ARG A 12 -4.25 -16.37 5.43
CA ARG A 12 -3.05 -17.08 5.91
C ARG A 12 -2.25 -16.33 6.98
N TYR A 13 -2.43 -15.02 7.09
CA TYR A 13 -1.63 -14.17 7.98
C TYR A 13 -2.46 -13.40 9.01
N ILE A 14 -3.75 -13.21 8.73
CA ILE A 14 -4.61 -12.30 9.49
C ILE A 14 -5.87 -13.07 9.81
N ILE A 15 -6.19 -13.24 11.09
CA ILE A 15 -7.39 -13.97 11.50
C ILE A 15 -8.56 -12.98 11.63
N GLY A 16 -9.71 -13.32 11.07
CA GLY A 16 -10.90 -12.45 11.07
C GLY A 16 -10.74 -11.22 10.17
N GLN A 17 -11.33 -10.08 10.55
CA GLN A 17 -11.25 -8.81 9.78
C GLN A 17 -11.73 -8.93 8.32
N THR A 18 -12.75 -9.75 8.08
CA THR A 18 -13.25 -10.10 6.74
C THR A 18 -13.60 -8.86 5.91
N ASP A 19 -14.26 -7.87 6.51
CA ASP A 19 -14.67 -6.66 5.80
C ASP A 19 -13.48 -5.81 5.37
N ALA A 20 -12.46 -5.69 6.23
CA ALA A 20 -11.24 -4.98 5.89
C ALA A 20 -10.50 -5.67 4.74
N LYS A 21 -10.39 -7.01 4.76
CA LYS A 21 -9.76 -7.76 3.67
C LYS A 21 -10.50 -7.60 2.34
N LYS A 22 -11.83 -7.72 2.37
CA LYS A 22 -12.68 -7.50 1.18
C LYS A 22 -12.53 -6.10 0.63
N ALA A 23 -12.56 -5.08 1.49
CA ALA A 23 -12.41 -3.69 1.09
C ALA A 23 -11.08 -3.45 0.37
N VAL A 24 -9.96 -3.96 0.90
CA VAL A 24 -8.68 -3.79 0.21
C VAL A 24 -8.56 -4.64 -1.05
N ALA A 25 -9.10 -5.87 -1.05
CA ALA A 25 -9.11 -6.72 -2.24
C ALA A 25 -9.83 -6.06 -3.42
N VAL A 26 -10.97 -5.39 -3.17
CA VAL A 26 -11.70 -4.64 -4.19
C VAL A 26 -10.90 -3.42 -4.66
N ALA A 27 -10.35 -2.63 -3.75
CA ALA A 27 -9.56 -1.44 -4.10
C ALA A 27 -8.34 -1.79 -4.97
N LEU A 28 -7.72 -2.94 -4.70
CA LEU A 28 -6.56 -3.43 -5.45
C LEU A 28 -6.89 -3.79 -6.90
N VAL A 29 -8.03 -4.46 -7.11
CA VAL A 29 -8.50 -4.81 -8.46
C VAL A 29 -8.88 -3.57 -9.25
N ILE A 30 -9.66 -2.65 -8.64
CA ILE A 30 -10.04 -1.39 -9.30
C ILE A 30 -8.79 -0.58 -9.70
N GLY A 31 -7.79 -0.51 -8.82
CA GLY A 31 -6.53 0.17 -9.11
C GLY A 31 -5.72 -0.51 -10.23
N GLY A 32 -5.71 -1.84 -10.29
CA GLY A 32 -5.03 -2.60 -11.34
C GLY A 32 -5.72 -2.48 -12.71
N ASP A 33 -7.05 -2.54 -12.73
CA ASP A 33 -7.86 -2.47 -13.95
C ASP A 33 -7.83 -1.08 -14.59
N ALA A 34 -7.66 -0.02 -13.78
CA ALA A 34 -7.47 1.34 -14.29
C ALA A 34 -6.30 1.44 -15.29
N PHE A 35 -5.24 0.63 -15.14
CA PHE A 35 -4.13 0.60 -16.09
C PHE A 35 -4.49 -0.02 -17.45
N GLN A 36 -5.59 -0.77 -17.56
CA GLN A 36 -6.01 -1.48 -18.77
C GLN A 36 -7.03 -0.71 -19.63
N LEU A 37 -7.54 0.43 -19.15
CA LEU A 37 -8.52 1.23 -19.89
C LEU A 37 -7.88 2.04 -21.05
N VAL A 38 -8.71 2.66 -21.89
CA VAL A 38 -8.25 3.59 -22.94
C VAL A 38 -7.66 4.84 -22.28
N GLU A 39 -6.56 5.40 -22.82
CA GLU A 39 -5.79 6.50 -22.21
C GLU A 39 -6.67 7.64 -21.67
N ASP A 40 -7.69 8.07 -22.44
CA ASP A 40 -8.58 9.16 -22.05
C ASP A 40 -9.37 8.91 -20.76
N LEU A 41 -9.69 7.65 -20.43
CA LEU A 41 -10.41 7.30 -19.20
C LEU A 41 -9.48 7.02 -18.02
N LYS A 42 -8.17 6.81 -18.24
CA LYS A 42 -7.25 6.45 -17.15
C LYS A 42 -7.07 7.60 -16.17
N ASP A 43 -6.94 8.81 -16.69
CA ASP A 43 -6.68 10.01 -15.88
C ASP A 43 -7.90 10.44 -15.04
N GLU A 44 -9.10 9.99 -15.39
CA GLU A 44 -10.33 10.27 -14.64
C GLU A 44 -10.51 9.34 -13.42
N ILE A 45 -9.80 8.21 -13.37
CA ILE A 45 -9.94 7.22 -12.30
C ILE A 45 -8.90 7.46 -11.21
N LEU A 46 -9.35 8.13 -10.15
CA LEU A 46 -8.53 8.30 -8.96
C LEU A 46 -8.43 7.00 -8.14
N PRO A 47 -7.25 6.72 -7.53
CA PRO A 47 -7.08 5.61 -6.61
C PRO A 47 -8.11 5.63 -5.48
N LYS A 48 -8.65 4.45 -5.14
CA LYS A 48 -9.57 4.29 -4.01
C LYS A 48 -8.79 4.16 -2.70
N ASN A 49 -8.51 5.29 -2.06
CA ASN A 49 -7.85 5.34 -0.75
C ASN A 49 -8.71 4.68 0.34
N ILE A 50 -8.05 4.05 1.32
CA ILE A 50 -8.72 3.26 2.37
C ILE A 50 -8.39 3.84 3.74
N ILE A 51 -9.43 4.09 4.53
CA ILE A 51 -9.31 4.44 5.96
C ILE A 51 -9.70 3.21 6.78
N MET A 52 -8.76 2.66 7.55
CA MET A 52 -9.01 1.53 8.45
C MET A 52 -9.25 2.02 9.88
N ILE A 53 -10.45 1.82 10.40
CA ILE A 53 -10.85 2.22 11.75
C ILE A 53 -10.88 0.99 12.67
N GLY A 54 -10.27 1.08 13.85
CA GLY A 54 -10.33 0.02 14.87
C GLY A 54 -9.22 0.12 15.92
N ALA A 55 -9.31 -0.70 16.97
CA ALA A 55 -8.33 -0.72 18.07
C ALA A 55 -6.90 -1.09 17.59
N THR A 56 -5.89 -0.72 18.39
CA THR A 56 -4.49 -1.11 18.16
C THR A 56 -4.33 -2.64 18.21
N GLY A 57 -3.33 -3.18 17.51
CA GLY A 57 -3.03 -4.62 17.52
C GLY A 57 -4.00 -5.53 16.73
N LYS A 58 -5.09 -5.01 16.15
CA LYS A 58 -6.08 -5.82 15.39
C LYS A 58 -5.71 -6.14 13.94
N GLY A 59 -4.48 -5.80 13.51
CA GLY A 59 -3.98 -6.20 12.18
C GLY A 59 -4.06 -5.15 11.07
N LYS A 60 -4.51 -3.91 11.33
CA LYS A 60 -4.61 -2.84 10.31
C LYS A 60 -3.33 -2.66 9.48
N THR A 61 -2.20 -2.49 10.15
CA THR A 61 -0.89 -2.34 9.49
C THR A 61 -0.45 -3.63 8.78
N GLU A 62 -0.83 -4.79 9.32
CA GLU A 62 -0.48 -6.08 8.73
C GLU A 62 -1.24 -6.33 7.42
N ILE A 63 -2.51 -5.91 7.33
CA ILE A 63 -3.28 -5.95 6.07
C ILE A 63 -2.52 -5.17 4.98
N ALA A 64 -2.18 -3.91 5.24
CA ALA A 64 -1.48 -3.08 4.25
C ALA A 64 -0.09 -3.64 3.87
N ARG A 65 0.67 -4.14 4.85
CA ARG A 65 1.98 -4.76 4.63
C ARG A 65 1.90 -6.06 3.82
N ARG A 66 0.88 -6.89 4.05
CA ARG A 66 0.74 -8.17 3.34
C ARG A 66 0.31 -7.96 1.90
N ILE A 67 -0.57 -7.00 1.66
CA ILE A 67 -1.06 -6.69 0.32
C ILE A 67 0.06 -6.13 -0.55
N SER A 68 0.85 -5.19 -0.04
CA SER A 68 2.02 -4.68 -0.78
C SER A 68 2.99 -5.79 -1.20
N ARG A 69 3.26 -6.77 -0.32
CA ARG A 69 4.05 -7.95 -0.69
C ARG A 69 3.38 -8.83 -1.73
N LEU A 70 2.07 -9.01 -1.67
CA LEU A 70 1.31 -9.84 -2.60
C LEU A 70 1.38 -9.31 -4.03
N VAL A 71 1.39 -7.98 -4.20
CA VAL A 71 1.49 -7.33 -5.51
C VAL A 71 2.89 -6.81 -5.85
N ASN A 72 3.89 -7.17 -5.05
CA ASN A 72 5.27 -6.69 -5.21
C ASN A 72 5.37 -5.15 -5.34
N ALA A 73 4.61 -4.44 -4.51
CA ALA A 73 4.60 -2.98 -4.46
C ALA A 73 5.47 -2.46 -3.32
N PRO A 74 6.11 -1.29 -3.50
CA PRO A 74 6.84 -0.62 -2.43
C PRO A 74 5.90 -0.24 -1.28
N PHE A 75 6.37 -0.38 -0.04
CA PHE A 75 5.56 -0.14 1.15
C PHE A 75 6.31 0.70 2.18
N LEU A 76 5.71 1.82 2.56
CA LEU A 76 6.23 2.72 3.59
C LEU A 76 5.21 2.87 4.72
N LYS A 77 5.62 2.58 5.96
CA LYS A 77 4.83 2.90 7.16
C LYS A 77 5.32 4.23 7.72
N VAL A 78 4.42 5.20 7.80
CA VAL A 78 4.67 6.51 8.41
C VAL A 78 3.73 6.75 9.60
N GLU A 79 4.13 7.64 10.51
CA GLU A 79 3.29 8.13 11.60
C GLU A 79 3.00 9.60 11.37
N ALA A 80 1.73 9.94 11.16
CA ALA A 80 1.31 11.28 10.75
C ALA A 80 1.72 12.37 11.74
N SER A 81 1.77 12.05 13.04
CA SER A 81 2.18 12.99 14.11
C SER A 81 3.64 13.44 14.02
N LYS A 82 4.47 12.81 13.18
CA LYS A 82 5.87 13.19 12.96
C LYS A 82 6.06 14.27 11.90
N PHE A 83 4.99 14.65 11.19
CA PHE A 83 5.06 15.58 10.07
C PHE A 83 4.52 16.95 10.42
N THR A 84 5.17 17.99 9.88
CA THR A 84 4.70 19.38 9.93
C THR A 84 4.87 20.01 8.54
N GLU A 85 3.98 20.93 8.18
CA GLU A 85 3.92 21.54 6.83
C GLU A 85 5.24 22.20 6.40
N VAL A 86 5.97 22.81 7.35
CA VAL A 86 7.19 23.60 7.05
C VAL A 86 8.49 22.83 7.38
N GLY A 87 8.40 21.65 8.02
CA GLY A 87 9.58 20.83 8.36
C GLY A 87 10.60 21.49 9.32
N TYR A 88 10.29 22.66 9.91
CA TYR A 88 11.25 23.43 10.70
C TYR A 88 11.62 22.76 12.05
N VAL A 89 10.72 21.94 12.59
CA VAL A 89 10.90 21.19 13.85
C VAL A 89 10.57 19.70 13.68
N GLY A 90 10.03 19.31 12.52
CA GLY A 90 9.52 17.96 12.23
C GLY A 90 9.93 17.48 10.84
N ARG A 91 9.44 16.31 10.43
CA ARG A 91 9.73 15.78 9.10
C ARG A 91 8.82 16.46 8.07
N ASP A 92 9.38 16.87 6.95
CA ASP A 92 8.63 17.40 5.80
C ASP A 92 7.80 16.28 5.13
N VAL A 93 6.56 16.59 4.75
CA VAL A 93 5.63 15.65 4.08
C VAL A 93 6.20 15.10 2.76
N GLU A 94 7.00 15.88 2.03
CA GLU A 94 7.63 15.39 0.79
C GLU A 94 8.61 14.24 1.06
N SER A 95 9.15 14.15 2.28
CA SER A 95 10.02 13.02 2.66
C SER A 95 9.31 11.66 2.57
N MET A 96 7.98 11.61 2.67
CA MET A 96 7.23 10.36 2.48
C MET A 96 7.41 9.81 1.06
N ILE A 97 7.34 10.69 0.06
CA ILE A 97 7.49 10.31 -1.35
C ILE A 97 8.95 9.97 -1.65
N ARG A 98 9.91 10.75 -1.11
CA ARG A 98 11.35 10.45 -1.24
C ARG A 98 11.68 9.07 -0.69
N ASP A 99 11.28 8.78 0.55
CA ASP A 99 11.49 7.47 1.17
C ASP A 99 10.86 6.34 0.34
N LEU A 100 9.61 6.49 -0.09
CA LEU A 100 8.92 5.47 -0.90
C LEU A 100 9.66 5.21 -2.23
N THR A 101 10.18 6.27 -2.85
CA THR A 101 10.97 6.19 -4.08
C THR A 101 12.27 5.44 -3.86
N ASP A 102 13.00 5.75 -2.78
CA ASP A 102 14.23 5.06 -2.42
C ASP A 102 13.99 3.56 -2.15
N TYR A 103 12.91 3.22 -1.44
CA TYR A 103 12.48 1.83 -1.25
C TYR A 103 12.18 1.15 -2.59
N SER A 104 11.51 1.84 -3.50
CA SER A 104 11.18 1.31 -4.83
C SER A 104 12.44 1.02 -5.64
N VAL A 105 13.39 1.96 -5.68
CA VAL A 105 14.68 1.80 -6.37
C VAL A 105 15.46 0.62 -5.79
N ASN A 106 15.50 0.48 -4.47
CA ASN A 106 16.18 -0.65 -3.82
C ASN A 106 15.51 -2.00 -4.09
N MET A 107 14.21 -2.01 -4.41
CA MET A 107 13.46 -3.23 -4.75
C MET A 107 13.81 -3.77 -6.14
N VAL A 108 14.13 -2.89 -7.11
CA VAL A 108 14.49 -3.26 -8.49
C VAL A 108 16.00 -3.29 -8.76
N ARG A 109 16.81 -2.59 -7.97
CA ARG A 109 18.27 -2.66 -8.13
C ARG A 109 18.74 -4.11 -8.01
N PRO A 110 19.43 -4.65 -9.03
CA PRO A 110 20.12 -5.92 -8.88
C PRO A 110 21.04 -5.80 -7.66
N ARG A 111 21.08 -6.81 -6.80
CA ARG A 111 22.11 -6.89 -5.76
C ARG A 111 23.46 -6.97 -6.47
N ALA A 112 24.07 -5.82 -6.72
CA ALA A 112 25.41 -5.73 -7.27
C ALA A 112 26.38 -6.19 -6.17
N ASN A 113 26.67 -7.50 -6.23
CA ASN A 113 27.75 -8.24 -5.59
C ASN A 113 27.68 -8.50 -4.07
N GLY A 114 27.87 -9.78 -3.73
CA GLY A 114 28.34 -10.21 -2.42
C GLY A 114 28.11 -11.69 -2.10
N THR A 115 28.84 -12.58 -2.79
CA THR A 115 29.05 -14.04 -2.55
C THR A 115 27.86 -14.99 -2.54
#